data_AF-A0A378C1E3-F1
#
_entry.id   AF-A0A378C1E3-F1
#
_cell.length_a   1.000
_cell.length_b   1.000
_cell.length_c   1.000
_cell.angle_alpha   90.00
_cell.angle_beta   90.00
_cell.angle_gamma   90.00
#
_symmetry.space_group_name_H-M   'P 1'
#
loop_
_entity.id
_entity.type
_entity.pdbx_description
1 polymer ?
#
loop_
_entity_poly.entity_id
_entity_poly.type
_entity_poly.pdbx_seq_one_letter_code
_entity_poly.pdbx_strand_id
1 'polypeptide(L)'
;MADKIAVLFGGTSAEREVSLNSGAAVLAGLREGGVDAHPVDPRDVDITQLKKQGFKKAFIALHGRGGEDGTLQGLLELIQLPYTGQRRDGFGDFNG
;
A
#
# COMPACT_ATOMS: atom_id res chain seq x y z
N MET A 1 6.94 -19.43 -6.47
CA MET A 1 7.03 -18.62 -5.25
C MET A 1 5.76 -17.81 -5.15
N ALA A 2 5.12 -17.78 -3.98
CA ALA A 2 3.94 -16.94 -3.78
C ALA A 2 4.31 -15.46 -3.99
N ASP A 3 3.39 -14.67 -4.55
CA ASP A 3 3.60 -13.24 -4.71
C ASP A 3 3.64 -12.58 -3.32
N LYS A 4 4.75 -11.95 -3.00
CA LYS A 4 4.93 -11.21 -1.76
C LYS A 4 4.19 -9.87 -1.83
N ILE A 5 3.19 -9.69 -0.98
CA ILE A 5 2.31 -8.51 -0.98
C ILE A 5 2.62 -7.62 0.23
N ALA A 6 2.81 -6.33 0.01
CA ALA A 6 2.94 -5.33 1.06
C ALA A 6 1.56 -4.79 1.43
N VAL A 7 1.15 -4.84 2.69
CA VAL A 7 -0.10 -4.21 3.16
C VAL A 7 0.28 -2.89 3.82
N LEU A 8 -0.05 -1.79 3.16
CA LEU A 8 0.26 -0.42 3.59
C LEU A 8 -0.82 0.06 4.54
N PHE A 9 -0.47 0.27 5.81
CA PHE A 9 -1.39 0.78 6.82
C PHE A 9 -0.63 1.53 7.93
N GLY A 10 -1.32 2.33 8.74
CA GLY A 10 -0.70 3.24 9.71
C GLY A 10 -0.48 4.64 9.13
N GLY A 11 0.77 5.01 8.89
CA GLY A 11 1.14 6.35 8.40
C GLY A 11 1.14 7.44 9.48
N THR A 12 1.20 8.70 9.05
CA THR A 12 1.35 9.87 9.94
C THR A 12 0.06 10.69 10.08
N SER A 13 -1.05 10.18 9.56
CA SER A 13 -2.35 10.86 9.53
C SER A 13 -3.03 10.82 10.91
N ALA A 14 -3.98 11.73 11.14
CA ALA A 14 -4.78 11.74 12.37
C ALA A 14 -5.62 10.45 12.55
N GLU A 15 -5.87 9.72 11.47
CA GLU A 15 -6.63 8.48 11.42
C GLU A 15 -5.74 7.22 11.52
N ARG A 16 -4.49 7.37 11.96
CA ARG A 16 -3.52 6.26 12.08
C ARG A 16 -4.08 5.05 12.81
N GLU A 17 -4.74 5.24 13.95
CA GLU A 17 -5.29 4.11 14.73
C GLU A 17 -6.36 3.34 13.96
N VAL A 18 -7.20 4.04 13.19
CA VAL A 18 -8.21 3.43 12.31
C VAL A 18 -7.52 2.63 11.21
N SER A 19 -6.48 3.20 10.60
CA SER A 19 -5.70 2.50 9.58
C SER A 19 -4.98 1.25 10.13
N LEU A 20 -4.40 1.32 11.33
CA LEU A 20 -3.77 0.17 11.99
C LEU A 20 -4.76 -0.98 12.20
N ASN A 21 -5.96 -0.68 12.72
CA ASN A 21 -6.99 -1.67 12.96
C ASN A 21 -7.52 -2.30 11.66
N SER A 22 -7.85 -1.47 10.67
CA SER A 22 -8.33 -1.94 9.36
C SER A 22 -7.25 -2.73 8.61
N GLY A 23 -6.01 -2.25 8.61
CA GLY A 23 -4.87 -2.92 7.98
C GLY A 23 -4.53 -4.25 8.62
N ALA A 24 -4.63 -4.37 9.94
CA ALA A 24 -4.45 -5.64 10.65
C ALA A 24 -5.52 -6.68 10.26
N ALA A 25 -6.79 -6.26 10.13
CA ALA A 25 -7.86 -7.15 9.67
C ALA A 25 -7.64 -7.63 8.23
N VAL A 26 -7.24 -6.72 7.32
CA VAL A 26 -6.91 -7.06 5.93
C VAL A 26 -5.71 -8.01 5.86
N LEU A 27 -4.64 -7.73 6.62
CA LEU A 27 -3.45 -8.58 6.67
C LEU A 27 -3.81 -9.99 7.13
N ALA A 28 -4.65 -10.12 8.16
CA ALA A 28 -5.11 -11.41 8.65
C ALA A 28 -5.90 -12.16 7.58
N GLY A 29 -6.87 -11.51 6.93
CA GLY A 29 -7.67 -12.13 5.87
C GLY A 29 -6.84 -12.56 4.65
N LEU A 30 -5.84 -11.77 4.24
CA LEU A 30 -4.93 -12.14 3.16
C LEU A 30 -4.10 -13.38 3.53
N ARG A 31 -3.57 -13.42 4.75
CA ARG A 31 -2.79 -14.57 5.24
C ARG A 31 -3.63 -15.83 5.37
N GLU A 32 -4.87 -15.69 5.83
CA GLU A 32 -5.83 -16.80 5.91
C GLU A 32 -6.15 -17.35 4.51
N GLY A 33 -6.24 -16.48 3.50
CA GLY A 33 -6.37 -16.85 2.09
C GLY A 33 -5.09 -17.43 1.46
N GLY A 34 -4.01 -17.64 2.22
CA GLY A 34 -2.74 -18.19 1.73
C GLY A 34 -1.85 -17.20 0.97
N VAL A 35 -2.12 -15.90 1.06
CA VAL A 35 -1.29 -14.85 0.45
C VAL A 35 -0.10 -14.53 1.35
N ASP A 36 1.09 -14.39 0.77
CA ASP A 36 2.31 -13.97 1.48
C ASP A 36 2.31 -12.45 1.74
N ALA A 37 1.43 -12.03 2.65
CA ALA A 37 1.19 -10.64 2.99
C ALA A 37 2.02 -10.18 4.20
N HIS A 38 2.65 -9.01 4.07
CA HIS A 38 3.45 -8.40 5.12
C HIS A 38 2.95 -7.00 5.49
N PRO A 39 2.92 -6.65 6.78
CA PRO A 39 2.61 -5.30 7.21
C PRO A 39 3.74 -4.34 6.82
N VAL A 40 3.37 -3.16 6.32
CA VAL A 40 4.30 -2.09 5.98
C VAL A 40 3.70 -0.76 6.43
N ASP A 41 4.39 -0.08 7.32
CA ASP A 41 4.01 1.27 7.75
C ASP A 41 4.86 2.31 6.99
N PRO A 42 4.26 3.17 6.15
CA PRO A 42 5.01 4.19 5.40
C PRO A 42 5.69 5.23 6.31
N ARG A 43 5.34 5.28 7.61
CA ARG A 43 6.05 6.11 8.59
C ARG A 43 7.46 5.59 8.87
N ASP A 44 7.62 4.27 8.96
CA ASP A 44 8.84 3.62 9.43
C ASP A 44 9.61 2.94 8.30
N VAL A 45 8.95 2.66 7.18
CA VAL A 45 9.51 1.94 6.03
C VAL A 45 9.55 2.86 4.80
N ASP A 46 10.73 2.94 4.19
CA ASP A 46 10.87 3.59 2.89
C ASP A 46 10.15 2.78 1.79
N ILE A 47 9.05 3.34 1.30
CA ILE A 47 8.19 2.71 0.29
C ILE A 47 8.94 2.51 -1.03
N THR A 48 9.93 3.34 -1.33
CA THR A 48 10.69 3.23 -2.59
C THR A 48 11.56 1.97 -2.65
N GLN A 49 11.90 1.38 -1.51
CA GLN A 49 12.64 0.11 -1.47
C GLN A 49 11.73 -1.12 -1.63
N LEU A 50 10.40 -1.02 -1.57
CA LEU A 50 9.53 -2.22 -1.54
C LEU A 50 9.78 -3.15 -2.74
N LYS A 51 9.92 -2.59 -3.94
CA LYS A 51 10.23 -3.38 -5.15
C LYS A 51 11.57 -4.11 -5.04
N LYS A 52 12.59 -3.46 -4.47
CA LYS A 52 13.91 -4.06 -4.22
C LYS A 52 13.87 -5.13 -3.12
N GLN A 53 12.97 -4.99 -2.15
CA GLN A 53 12.72 -5.98 -1.10
C GLN A 53 11.89 -7.20 -1.59
N GLY A 54 11.57 -7.25 -2.89
CA GLY A 54 10.90 -8.37 -3.53
C GLY A 54 9.38 -8.32 -3.48
N PHE A 55 8.78 -7.23 -3.00
CA PHE A 55 7.33 -7.06 -3.06
C PHE A 55 6.85 -6.94 -4.50
N LYS A 56 5.76 -7.65 -4.80
CA LYS A 56 5.18 -7.74 -6.15
C LYS A 56 3.98 -6.84 -6.32
N LYS A 57 3.20 -6.64 -5.26
CA LYS A 57 2.09 -5.69 -5.22
C LYS A 57 1.97 -5.06 -3.82
N ALA A 58 1.35 -3.90 -3.76
CA ALA A 58 0.97 -3.24 -2.53
C ALA A 58 -0.55 -3.27 -2.35
N PHE A 59 -1.01 -3.46 -1.12
CA PHE A 59 -2.41 -3.32 -0.76
C PHE A 59 -2.56 -2.06 0.09
N ILE A 60 -3.32 -1.08 -0.37
CA ILE A 60 -3.47 0.19 0.35
C ILE A 60 -4.65 0.07 1.33
N ALA A 61 -4.33 0.05 2.63
CA ALA A 61 -5.29 0.06 3.74
C ALA A 61 -5.08 1.28 4.66
N LEU A 62 -4.57 2.37 4.09
CA LEU A 62 -4.44 3.67 4.75
C LEU A 62 -5.79 4.38 4.82
N HIS A 63 -6.03 5.11 5.90
CA HIS A 63 -7.20 5.99 6.06
C HIS A 63 -6.70 7.40 6.36
N GLY A 64 -7.28 8.40 5.70
CA GLY A 64 -6.96 9.81 5.85
C GLY A 64 -5.93 10.35 4.86
N ARG A 65 -5.55 11.62 5.12
CA ARG A 65 -4.63 12.36 4.24
C ARG A 65 -3.26 11.68 4.12
N GLY A 66 -2.76 11.48 2.91
CA GLY A 66 -1.52 10.77 2.57
C GLY A 66 -1.72 9.37 1.98
N GLY A 67 -2.79 8.67 2.37
CA GLY A 67 -3.25 7.44 1.71
C GLY A 67 -4.30 7.72 0.64
N GLU A 68 -5.14 8.73 0.87
CA GLU A 68 -6.27 9.07 0.01
C GLU A 68 -6.04 10.25 -0.94
N ASP A 69 -5.01 11.08 -0.72
CA ASP A 69 -4.69 12.25 -1.57
C ASP A 69 -3.81 11.92 -2.80
N GLY A 70 -3.75 10.66 -3.24
CA GLY A 70 -3.03 10.29 -4.48
C GLY A 70 -1.49 10.27 -4.39
N THR A 71 -0.89 10.78 -3.31
CA THR A 71 0.59 10.89 -3.18
C THR A 71 1.27 9.53 -3.16
N LEU A 72 0.74 8.59 -2.38
CA LEU A 72 1.27 7.23 -2.29
C LEU A 72 1.08 6.46 -3.60
N GLN A 73 -0.06 6.68 -4.27
CA GLN A 73 -0.37 6.10 -5.58
C GLN A 73 0.67 6.57 -6.61
N GLY A 74 0.96 7.87 -6.68
CA GLY A 74 2.00 8.42 -7.55
C GLY A 74 3.39 7.85 -7.28
N LEU A 75 3.75 7.64 -6.02
CA LEU A 75 5.02 7.01 -5.64
C LEU A 75 5.10 5.54 -6.10
N LEU A 76 4.01 4.79 -5.92
CA LEU A 76 3.91 3.39 -6.33
C LEU A 76 3.98 3.24 -7.86
N GLU A 77 3.38 4.17 -8.61
CA GLU A 77 3.51 4.24 -10.07
C GLU A 77 4.96 4.52 -10.49
N LEU A 78 5.64 5.47 -9.82
CA LEU A 78 7.03 5.83 -10.12
C LEU A 78 7.98 4.64 -9.98
N ILE A 79 7.78 3.82 -8.94
CA ILE A 79 8.57 2.59 -8.75
C ILE A 79 8.00 1.39 -9.53
N GLN A 80 6.87 1.58 -10.23
CA GLN A 80 6.13 0.54 -10.96
C GLN A 80 5.84 -0.68 -10.07
N LEU A 81 5.26 -0.43 -8.89
CA LEU A 81 4.74 -1.46 -8.00
C LEU A 81 3.20 -1.43 -8.07
N PRO A 82 2.55 -2.45 -8.66
CA PRO A 82 1.09 -2.51 -8.74
C PRO A 82 0.46 -2.41 -7.35
N TYR A 83 -0.69 -1.72 -7.24
CA TYR A 83 -1.35 -1.51 -5.96
C TYR A 83 -2.87 -1.67 -6.00
N THR A 84 -3.50 -1.87 -4.83
CA THR A 84 -4.97 -1.89 -4.68
C THR A 84 -5.53 -0.52 -4.29
N GLY A 85 -6.73 -0.20 -4.76
CA GLY A 85 -7.42 1.07 -4.49
C GLY A 85 -7.72 1.87 -5.76
N GLN A 86 -8.70 2.77 -5.68
CA GLN A 86 -9.11 3.61 -6.80
C GLN A 86 -8.27 4.89 -6.89
N ARG A 87 -7.73 5.19 -8.09
CA ARG A 87 -7.16 6.50 -8.43
C ARG A 87 -8.28 7.54 -8.31
N ARG A 88 -8.14 8.52 -7.41
CA ARG A 88 -9.12 9.60 -7.24
C ARG A 88 -8.69 10.92 -7.88
N ASP A 89 -7.78 10.89 -8.85
CA ASP A 89 -7.45 12.08 -9.63
C ASP A 89 -7.22 11.72 -11.09
N GLY A 90 -7.96 12.39 -11.98
CA GLY A 90 -7.87 12.26 -13.43
C GLY A 90 -6.59 12.85 -13.99
N PHE A 91 -5.45 12.20 -13.72
CA PHE A 91 -4.24 12.35 -14.53
C PHE A 91 -4.04 11.05 -15.31
N GLY A 92 -4.44 11.11 -16.58
CA GLY A 92 -4.32 10.03 -17.55
C GLY A 92 -2.87 9.80 -17.96
N ASP A 93 -2.58 8.53 -18.22
CA ASP A 93 -1.74 8.03 -19.30
C ASP A 93 -0.56 8.94 -19.75
N PHE A 94 0.58 8.79 -19.08
CA PHE A 94 1.89 9.02 -19.70
C PHE A 94 2.60 7.69 -19.93
N ASN A 95 2.02 6.86 -20.79
CA ASN A 95 2.74 5.82 -21.51
C ASN A 95 1.95 5.46 -22.79
N GLY A 96 1.99 6.39 -23.75
CA GLY A 96 1.76 6.13 -25.16
C GLY A 96 3.10 6.08 -25.88
#